data_AF-A0A392S547-F1
#
_entry.id   AF-A0A392S547-F1
#
_cell.length_a   1.000
_cell.length_b   1.000
_cell.length_c   1.000
_cell.angle_alpha   90.00
_cell.angle_beta   90.00
_cell.angle_gamma   90.00
#
_symmetry.space_group_name_H-M   'P 1'
#
loop_
_entity.id
_entity.type
_entity.pdbx_description
1 polymer ?
#
loop_
_entity_poly.entity_id
_entity_poly.type
_entity_poly.pdbx_seq_one_letter_code
_entity_poly.pdbx_strand_id
1 'polypeptide(L)'
;MAGENTHHQPPPVTLQDAVAEIRRLQAKIASVESRKADKEIGTEEDEIVDSQPLAQSLWDVRVPENFKTSHLPTFDGKSDPSEHLMAVGT
;
A
#
# COMPACT_ATOMS: atom_id res chain seq x y z
N MET A 1 12.92 34.26 27.02
CA MET A 1 12.77 33.47 25.78
C MET A 1 13.62 32.21 25.90
N ALA A 2 13.14 31.13 25.25
CA ALA A 2 13.76 29.82 25.02
C ALA A 2 13.73 28.82 26.20
N GLY A 3 12.86 27.82 26.04
CA GLY A 3 12.61 26.73 26.97
C GLY A 3 13.63 25.60 26.91
N GLU A 4 13.64 24.87 28.01
CA GLU A 4 14.27 23.57 28.26
C GLU A 4 14.05 22.52 27.15
N ASN A 5 15.12 21.81 26.76
CA ASN A 5 15.06 20.60 25.96
C ASN A 5 15.59 19.44 26.80
N THR A 6 14.68 18.73 27.47
CA THR A 6 14.99 17.51 28.22
C THR A 6 14.88 16.33 27.25
N HIS A 7 16.02 15.86 26.72
CA HIS A 7 16.06 14.68 25.86
C HIS A 7 15.84 13.42 26.72
N HIS A 8 14.63 12.86 26.67
CA HIS A 8 14.27 11.61 27.36
C HIS A 8 14.97 10.42 26.68
N GLN A 9 16.06 9.93 27.28
CA GLN A 9 16.65 8.66 26.90
C GLN A 9 15.72 7.51 27.31
N PRO A 10 15.36 6.57 26.42
CA PRO A 10 14.56 5.41 26.79
C PRO A 10 15.29 4.55 27.82
N PRO A 11 14.57 3.93 28.78
CA PRO A 11 15.19 3.19 29.87
C PRO A 11 16.02 2.01 29.33
N PRO A 12 17.15 1.68 29.97
CA PRO A 12 17.99 0.57 29.54
C PRO A 12 17.21 -0.74 29.69
N VAL A 13 16.99 -1.43 28.57
CA VAL A 13 16.39 -2.77 28.54
C VAL A 13 17.40 -3.79 29.06
N THR A 14 16.98 -4.64 30.00
CA THR A 14 17.86 -5.67 30.54
C THR A 14 17.82 -6.93 29.66
N LEU A 15 18.85 -7.79 29.77
CA LEU A 15 18.85 -9.09 29.09
C LEU A 15 17.64 -9.95 29.50
N GLN A 16 17.16 -9.81 30.73
CA GLN A 16 15.98 -10.53 31.22
C GLN A 16 14.71 -10.07 30.49
N ASP A 17 14.56 -8.77 30.26
CA ASP A 17 13.43 -8.22 29.50
C ASP A 17 13.43 -8.73 28.06
N ALA A 18 14.61 -8.78 27.43
CA ALA A 18 14.77 -9.33 26.09
C ALA A 18 14.40 -10.81 26.02
N VAL A 19 14.82 -11.62 27.01
CA VAL A 19 14.48 -13.06 27.07
C VAL A 19 12.98 -13.27 27.28
N ALA A 20 12.34 -12.45 28.13
CA ALA A 20 10.89 -12.50 28.32
C ALA A 20 10.13 -12.16 27.03
N GLU A 21 10.59 -11.14 26.31
CA GLU A 21 9.99 -10.71 25.05
C GLU A 21 10.17 -11.76 23.94
N ILE A 22 11.33 -12.41 23.85
CA ILE A 22 11.56 -13.52 22.91
C ILE A 22 10.58 -14.66 23.17
N ARG A 23 10.39 -15.06 24.44
CA ARG A 23 9.43 -16.12 24.80
C ARG A 23 7.99 -15.74 24.42
N ARG A 24 7.61 -14.49 24.67
CA ARG A 24 6.30 -13.95 24.29
C ARG A 24 6.09 -14.00 22.78
N LEU A 25 7.10 -13.61 22.01
CA LEU A 25 7.06 -13.66 20.55
C LEU A 25 6.99 -15.09 20.02
N GLN A 26 7.75 -16.02 20.59
CA GLN A 26 7.66 -17.44 20.26
C GLN A 26 6.26 -18.01 20.48
N ALA A 27 5.63 -17.71 21.62
CA ALA A 27 4.25 -18.11 21.90
C ALA A 27 3.25 -17.50 20.89
N LYS A 28 3.47 -16.23 20.48
CA LYS A 28 2.65 -15.56 19.46
C LYS A 28 2.80 -16.24 18.10
N ILE A 29 4.01 -16.61 17.71
CA ILE A 29 4.29 -17.31 16.44
C ILE A 29 3.60 -18.67 16.44
N ALA A 30 3.78 -19.48 17.50
CA ALA A 30 3.13 -20.77 17.62
C ALA A 30 1.60 -20.68 17.53
N SER A 31 0.99 -19.65 18.11
CA SER A 31 -0.46 -19.39 17.99
C SER A 31 -0.90 -18.96 16.59
N VAL A 32 -0.06 -18.23 15.85
CA VAL A 32 -0.35 -17.88 14.46
C VAL A 32 -0.20 -19.11 13.57
N GLU A 33 0.83 -19.92 13.77
CA GLU A 33 1.06 -21.16 13.02
C GLU A 33 -0.06 -22.18 13.26
N SER A 34 -0.56 -22.33 14.49
CA SER A 34 -1.73 -23.19 14.75
C SER A 34 -2.99 -22.70 14.03
N ARG A 35 -3.16 -21.39 13.86
CA ARG A 35 -4.26 -20.81 13.05
C ARG A 35 -4.05 -20.99 11.54
N LYS A 36 -2.80 -21.13 11.09
CA LYS A 36 -2.48 -21.41 9.68
C LYS A 36 -2.72 -22.89 9.34
N ALA A 37 -2.52 -23.82 10.28
CA ALA A 37 -2.88 -25.23 10.09
C ALA A 37 -4.41 -25.43 9.91
N ASP A 38 -5.23 -24.62 10.59
CA ASP A 38 -6.69 -24.57 10.38
C ASP A 38 -7.08 -23.77 9.11
N LYS A 39 -6.13 -23.02 8.54
CA LYS A 39 -6.30 -22.15 7.37
C LYS A 39 -5.31 -22.52 6.26
N GLU A 40 -5.07 -23.82 6.09
CA GLU A 40 -4.38 -24.42 4.94
C GLU A 40 -5.43 -25.04 4.00
N ILE A 41 -6.51 -24.31 3.76
CA ILE A 41 -7.36 -24.43 2.56
C ILE A 41 -7.53 -22.99 2.09
N GLY A 42 -6.61 -22.53 1.23
CA GLY A 42 -6.68 -21.20 0.63
C GLY A 42 -5.43 -20.35 0.84
N THR A 43 -4.28 -20.87 0.43
CA THR A 43 -3.16 -20.06 -0.07
C THR A 43 -3.64 -19.11 -1.17
N GLU A 44 -3.65 -17.80 -0.94
CA GLU A 44 -3.87 -16.81 -2.03
C GLU A 44 -3.01 -15.54 -1.93
N GLU A 45 -1.97 -15.49 -1.08
CA GLU A 45 -1.04 -14.33 -1.03
C GLU A 45 -0.12 -14.23 -2.28
N ASP A 46 -0.44 -14.93 -3.37
CA ASP A 46 0.08 -14.76 -4.74
C ASP A 46 -0.86 -15.45 -5.76
N GLU A 47 -2.17 -15.52 -5.49
CA GLU A 47 -3.11 -15.79 -6.57
C GLU A 47 -3.19 -14.49 -7.39
N ILE A 48 -2.70 -14.50 -8.63
CA ILE A 48 -3.14 -13.51 -9.61
C ILE A 48 -4.65 -13.71 -9.67
N VAL A 49 -5.38 -12.95 -8.85
CA VAL A 49 -6.84 -12.97 -8.82
C VAL A 49 -7.23 -12.72 -10.26
N ASP A 50 -7.78 -13.75 -10.92
CA ASP A 50 -8.13 -13.71 -12.32
C ASP A 50 -8.90 -12.42 -12.53
N SER A 51 -8.32 -11.50 -13.32
CA SER A 51 -8.68 -10.09 -13.27
C SER A 51 -10.17 -9.98 -13.50
N GLN A 52 -10.92 -9.66 -12.44
CA GLN A 52 -12.36 -9.65 -12.53
C GLN A 52 -12.76 -8.65 -13.61
N PRO A 53 -13.63 -9.04 -14.57
CA PRO A 53 -14.03 -8.12 -15.61
C PRO A 53 -14.66 -6.88 -14.95
N LEU A 54 -14.30 -5.69 -15.43
CA LEU A 54 -14.92 -4.47 -14.94
C LEU A 54 -16.42 -4.60 -15.15
N ALA A 55 -17.19 -4.44 -14.06
CA ALA A 55 -18.62 -4.67 -14.09
C ALA A 55 -19.29 -3.81 -15.17
N GLN A 56 -20.17 -4.40 -15.98
CA GLN A 56 -20.89 -3.69 -17.05
C GLN A 56 -21.64 -2.46 -16.51
N SER A 57 -22.16 -2.55 -15.29
CA SER A 57 -22.82 -1.44 -14.61
C SER A 57 -21.94 -0.20 -14.45
N LEU A 58 -20.61 -0.36 -14.39
CA LEU A 58 -19.65 0.75 -14.31
C LEU A 58 -19.44 1.42 -15.66
N TRP A 59 -19.48 0.67 -16.76
CA TRP A 59 -19.44 1.20 -18.12
C TRP A 59 -20.73 1.92 -18.50
N ASP A 60 -21.87 1.44 -18.00
CA ASP A 60 -23.18 2.01 -18.27
C ASP A 60 -23.49 3.25 -17.41
N VAL A 61 -22.63 3.60 -16.44
CA VAL A 61 -22.80 4.81 -15.63
C VAL A 61 -22.74 6.04 -16.51
N ARG A 62 -23.80 6.85 -16.46
CA ARG A 62 -23.84 8.15 -17.15
C ARG A 62 -22.83 9.10 -16.52
N VAL A 63 -22.03 9.74 -17.36
CA VAL A 63 -21.16 10.85 -16.95
C VAL A 63 -22.02 12.02 -16.47
N PRO A 64 -21.76 12.61 -15.28
CA PRO A 64 -22.50 13.77 -14.79
C PRO A 64 -22.49 14.94 -15.79
N GLU A 65 -23.61 15.67 -15.90
CA GLU A 65 -23.74 16.79 -16.86
C GLU A 65 -22.74 17.92 -16.61
N ASN A 66 -22.26 18.06 -15.38
CA ASN A 66 -21.26 19.06 -14.97
C ASN A 66 -19.81 18.57 -15.12
N PHE A 67 -19.58 17.40 -15.72
CA PHE A 67 -18.23 16.88 -15.93
C PHE A 67 -17.47 17.76 -16.93
N LYS A 68 -16.45 18.46 -16.43
CA LYS A 68 -15.55 19.27 -17.25
C LYS A 68 -14.41 18.37 -17.74
N THR A 69 -14.36 18.09 -19.03
CA THR A 69 -13.21 17.44 -19.64
C THR A 69 -12.02 18.41 -19.58
N SER A 70 -10.91 17.97 -19.00
CA SER A 70 -9.66 18.72 -19.06
C SER A 70 -9.22 18.85 -20.51
N HIS A 71 -8.80 20.04 -20.92
CA HIS A 71 -8.20 20.24 -22.24
C HIS A 71 -6.81 19.59 -22.26
N LEU A 72 -6.71 18.41 -22.86
CA LEU A 72 -5.43 17.72 -23.04
C LEU A 72 -4.71 18.25 -24.29
N PRO A 73 -3.38 18.36 -24.27
CA PRO A 73 -2.61 18.61 -25.48
C PRO A 73 -2.92 17.54 -26.53
N THR A 74 -3.22 17.97 -27.76
CA THR A 74 -3.46 17.06 -28.89
C THR A 74 -2.23 17.05 -29.79
N PHE A 75 -1.78 15.85 -30.19
CA PHE A 75 -0.73 15.68 -31.17
C PHE A 75 -1.28 15.80 -32.59
N ASP A 76 -0.79 16.77 -33.37
CA ASP A 76 -1.24 17.03 -34.74
C ASP A 76 -0.49 16.21 -35.81
N GLY A 77 0.50 15.41 -35.40
CA GLY A 77 1.34 14.61 -36.29
C GLY A 77 2.31 15.42 -37.15
N LYS A 78 2.47 16.73 -36.90
CA LYS A 78 3.34 17.62 -37.67
C LYS A 78 4.60 18.01 -36.91
N SER A 79 4.54 17.95 -35.59
CA SER A 79 5.66 18.20 -34.67
C SER A 79 6.33 16.88 -34.26
N ASP A 80 7.56 16.97 -33.75
CA ASP A 80 8.30 15.79 -33.27
C ASP A 80 7.52 15.15 -32.10
N PRO A 81 7.16 13.84 -32.16
CA PRO A 81 6.49 13.15 -31.06
C PRO A 81 7.19 13.29 -29.70
N SER A 82 8.51 13.46 -29.69
CA SER A 82 9.31 13.65 -28.47
C SER A 82 8.95 14.93 -27.72
N GLU A 83 8.55 16.00 -28.44
CA GLU A 83 8.15 17.28 -27.85
C GLU A 83 6.80 17.22 -27.11
N HIS A 84 6.01 16.15 -27.32
CA HIS A 84 4.69 15.96 -26.69
C HIS A 84 4.72 15.02 -25.49
N LEU A 85 5.89 14.49 -25.13
CA LEU A 85 6.03 13.65 -23.94
C LEU A 85 5.96 14.52 -22.68
N MET A 86 4.92 14.34 -21.86
CA MET A 86 4.91 14.92 -20.52
C MET A 86 5.89 14.14 -19.63
N ALA A 87 6.99 14.79 -19.23
CA ALA A 87 7.89 14.24 -18.23
C ALA A 87 7.16 14.15 -16.88
N VAL A 88 6.73 12.94 -16.51
CA VAL A 88 6.30 12.63 -15.15
C VAL A 88 7.56 12.47 -14.31
N GLY A 89 7.79 13.44 -13.42
CA GLY A 89 9.04 13.58 -12.66
C GLY A 89 9.36 12.36 -11.80
N THR A 90 10.66 12.03 -11.76
CA THR A 90 11.32 11.12 -10.81
C THR A 90 11.85 11.89 -9.62
#